data_AF-A0A811L0T5-F1
#
_entry.id   AF-A0A811L0T5-F1
#
_cell.length_a   1.000
_cell.length_b   1.000
_cell.length_c   1.000
_cell.angle_alpha   90.00
_cell.angle_beta   90.00
_cell.angle_gamma   90.00
#
_symmetry.space_group_name_H-M   'P 1'
#
loop_
_entity.id
_entity.type
_entity.pdbx_description
1 polymer ?
#
loop_
_entity_poly.entity_id
_entity_poly.type
_entity_poly.pdbx_seq_one_letter_code
_entity_poly.pdbx_strand_id
1 'polypeptide(L)'
;MYSQLVFGCSGIGGSDDSRIYTNPSITWQMSPPAAWTYPVSYAQQTGQYFPQQPLTQQDAQTQAQGDIQAAVLSALSENNIPTQSVRVVAGYTPQEVSNCITIAATGAGTNIPQQTAANTEFGYEESGAITQLITPTAAIAVTACAQRNYGTYTSRVNIVQGSAQIEGITVSGYQLRLLVATLQSNLNFNYHVRFQSPITYN
;
A
#
# COMPACT_ATOMS: atom_id res chain seq x y z
N MET A 1 -20.60 30.25 -25.37
CA MET A 1 -19.13 29.99 -25.40
C MET A 1 -18.84 28.89 -24.40
N TYR A 2 -18.57 27.67 -24.87
CA TYR A 2 -18.22 26.54 -24.01
C TYR A 2 -16.69 26.41 -23.99
N SER A 3 -16.09 26.59 -22.82
CA SER A 3 -14.66 26.39 -22.60
C SER A 3 -14.41 24.88 -22.46
N GLN A 4 -13.77 24.27 -23.46
CA GLN A 4 -13.28 22.90 -23.35
C GLN A 4 -12.01 22.89 -22.49
N LEU A 5 -12.08 22.25 -21.33
CA LEU A 5 -10.91 21.88 -20.53
C LEU A 5 -10.20 20.73 -21.25
N VAL A 6 -9.03 21.03 -21.81
CA VAL A 6 -8.10 20.03 -22.35
C VAL A 6 -7.42 19.34 -21.17
N PHE A 7 -7.75 18.07 -20.93
CA PHE A 7 -6.95 17.20 -20.08
C PHE A 7 -5.66 16.86 -20.83
N GLY A 8 -4.60 17.61 -20.58
CA GLY A 8 -3.26 17.23 -21.00
C GLY A 8 -2.80 16.04 -20.19
N CYS A 9 -2.78 14.85 -20.81
CA CYS A 9 -1.83 13.82 -20.40
C CYS A 9 -0.44 14.42 -20.63
N SER A 10 0.25 14.82 -19.55
CA SER A 10 1.68 15.09 -19.62
C SER A 10 2.36 13.83 -20.12
N GLY A 11 2.76 13.86 -21.40
CA GLY A 11 3.52 12.80 -22.01
C GLY A 11 4.77 12.55 -21.19
N ILE A 12 4.96 11.31 -20.77
CA ILE A 12 6.26 10.80 -20.33
C ILE A 12 7.15 10.91 -21.57
N GLY A 13 7.92 12.00 -21.63
CA GLY A 13 8.61 12.45 -22.84
C GLY A 13 9.65 11.45 -23.37
N GLY A 14 9.35 10.82 -24.51
CA GLY A 14 9.97 11.09 -25.81
C GLY A 14 11.49 11.01 -26.03
N SER A 15 12.35 10.73 -25.04
CA SER A 15 13.82 10.68 -25.24
C SER A 15 14.52 9.49 -24.60
N ASP A 16 13.85 8.72 -23.73
CA ASP A 16 14.48 7.62 -22.98
C ASP A 16 14.13 6.21 -23.50
N ASP A 17 13.29 6.09 -24.53
CA ASP A 17 12.85 4.77 -25.05
C ASP A 17 14.02 3.96 -25.63
N SER A 18 15.02 4.64 -26.20
CA SER A 18 16.25 4.03 -26.73
C SER A 18 17.34 3.82 -25.68
N ARG A 19 17.15 4.34 -24.45
CA ARG A 19 18.12 4.14 -23.36
C ARG A 19 18.08 2.69 -22.91
N ILE A 20 19.25 2.11 -22.70
CA ILE A 20 19.38 0.78 -22.14
C ILE A 20 19.53 0.89 -20.62
N TYR A 21 18.72 0.13 -19.91
CA TYR A 21 18.74 0.00 -18.46
C TYR A 21 19.25 -1.39 -18.10
N THR A 22 20.23 -1.47 -17.21
CA THR A 22 20.75 -2.72 -16.66
C THR A 22 20.49 -2.72 -15.17
N ASN A 23 19.85 -3.79 -14.69
CA ASN A 23 19.40 -3.93 -13.32
C ASN A 23 18.57 -2.73 -12.79
N PRO A 24 17.46 -2.38 -13.46
CA PRO A 24 16.73 -1.15 -13.13
C PRO A 24 16.19 -1.17 -11.71
N SER A 25 16.15 0.01 -11.08
CA SER A 25 15.43 0.20 -9.82
C SER A 25 14.15 0.98 -10.07
N ILE A 26 13.08 0.55 -9.42
CA ILE A 26 11.73 1.07 -9.59
C ILE A 26 11.26 1.55 -8.23
N THR A 27 10.70 2.76 -8.14
CA THR A 27 10.19 3.34 -6.89
C THR A 27 8.85 4.02 -7.10
N TRP A 28 8.00 3.99 -6.08
CA TRP A 28 6.66 4.56 -6.14
C TRP A 28 6.14 5.00 -4.76
N GLN A 29 5.14 5.86 -4.78
CA GLN A 29 4.37 6.24 -3.60
C GLN A 29 2.97 5.66 -3.66
N MET A 30 2.51 5.08 -2.56
CA MET A 30 1.24 4.36 -2.49
C MET A 30 0.58 4.50 -1.13
N SER A 31 -0.71 4.21 -1.08
CA SER A 31 -1.39 3.73 0.11
C SER A 31 -1.32 2.20 0.09
N PRO A 32 -0.75 1.55 1.14
CA PRO A 32 -0.52 0.12 1.12
C PRO A 32 -1.83 -0.64 1.41
N PRO A 33 -1.92 -1.90 0.96
CA PRO A 33 -3.00 -2.78 1.35
C PRO A 33 -2.94 -3.11 2.85
N ALA A 34 -4.09 -3.44 3.44
CA ALA A 34 -4.17 -3.92 4.82
C ALA A 34 -3.19 -5.08 5.08
N ALA A 35 -3.07 -6.00 4.12
CA ALA A 35 -2.16 -7.14 4.14
C ALA A 35 -0.67 -6.77 4.32
N TRP A 36 -0.27 -5.53 4.04
CA TRP A 36 1.12 -5.05 4.17
C TRP A 36 1.31 -4.19 5.42
N THR A 37 0.33 -4.17 6.31
CA THR A 37 0.39 -3.45 7.58
C THR A 37 0.22 -4.43 8.72
N TYR A 38 0.51 -4.01 9.94
CA TYR A 38 0.24 -4.80 11.13
C TYR A 38 -0.43 -3.93 12.19
N PRO A 39 -1.27 -4.49 13.06
CA PRO A 39 -1.96 -3.71 14.07
C PRO A 39 -1.18 -3.68 15.39
N VAL A 40 -1.72 -2.96 16.38
CA VAL A 40 -1.23 -2.99 17.77
C VAL A 40 -1.30 -4.40 18.37
N SER A 41 -0.43 -4.71 19.32
CA SER A 41 -0.28 -6.06 19.89
C SER A 41 -1.54 -6.62 20.55
N TYR A 42 -2.46 -5.76 21.00
CA TYR A 42 -3.73 -6.14 21.63
C TYR A 42 -4.92 -6.10 20.64
N ALA A 43 -4.65 -6.06 19.34
CA ALA A 43 -5.69 -5.93 18.32
C ALA A 43 -6.65 -7.12 18.26
N GLN A 44 -6.19 -8.33 18.56
CA GLN A 44 -7.07 -9.51 18.59
C GLN A 44 -8.12 -9.42 19.70
N GLN A 45 -7.75 -8.88 20.87
CA GLN A 45 -8.66 -8.71 22.02
C GLN A 45 -9.66 -7.56 21.81
N THR A 46 -9.32 -6.59 20.97
CA THR A 46 -10.08 -5.34 20.75
C THR A 46 -10.74 -5.25 19.38
N GLY A 47 -10.52 -6.23 18.50
CA GLY A 47 -10.99 -6.22 17.12
C GLY A 47 -10.36 -5.10 16.26
N GLN A 48 -9.19 -4.59 16.64
CA GLN A 48 -8.51 -3.47 15.99
C GLN A 48 -7.64 -3.89 14.81
N TYR A 49 -8.16 -4.73 13.93
CA TYR A 49 -7.44 -5.19 12.74
C TYR A 49 -8.34 -5.12 11.51
N PHE A 50 -7.71 -5.05 10.35
CA PHE A 50 -8.39 -5.12 9.06
C PHE A 50 -8.45 -6.57 8.56
N PRO A 51 -9.40 -6.92 7.68
CA PRO A 51 -9.39 -8.21 7.01
C PRO A 51 -8.04 -8.47 6.32
N GLN A 52 -7.53 -9.71 6.42
CA GLN A 52 -6.25 -10.14 5.83
C GLN A 52 -5.00 -9.44 6.36
N GLN A 53 -5.11 -8.59 7.38
CA GLN A 53 -3.97 -7.94 8.01
C GLN A 53 -3.20 -8.94 8.89
N PRO A 54 -1.88 -9.12 8.67
CA PRO A 54 -1.04 -9.90 9.57
C PRO A 54 -0.94 -9.26 10.96
N LEU A 55 -0.73 -10.08 11.99
CA LEU A 55 -0.67 -9.61 13.37
C LEU A 55 0.73 -9.17 13.81
N THR A 56 1.75 -9.45 13.00
CA THR A 56 3.14 -9.11 13.30
C THR A 56 3.78 -8.33 12.16
N GLN A 57 4.75 -7.49 12.49
CA GLN A 57 5.53 -6.74 11.51
C GLN A 57 6.28 -7.67 10.53
N GLN A 58 6.80 -8.80 11.03
CA GLN A 58 7.59 -9.73 10.23
C GLN A 58 6.74 -10.45 9.17
N ASP A 59 5.50 -10.82 9.53
CA ASP A 59 4.58 -11.46 8.59
C ASP A 59 4.13 -10.46 7.52
N ALA A 60 3.79 -9.23 7.92
CA ALA A 60 3.46 -8.15 6.99
C ALA A 60 4.62 -7.82 6.03
N GLN A 61 5.86 -7.86 6.54
CA GLN A 61 7.06 -7.65 5.73
C GLN A 61 7.23 -8.77 4.69
N THR A 62 7.05 -10.01 5.11
CA THR A 62 7.19 -11.20 4.24
C THR A 62 6.11 -11.21 3.16
N GLN A 63 4.87 -10.88 3.52
CA GLN A 63 3.76 -10.79 2.58
C GLN A 63 3.98 -9.67 1.55
N ALA A 64 4.35 -8.46 2.00
CA ALA A 64 4.64 -7.35 1.09
C ALA A 64 5.79 -7.66 0.12
N GLN A 65 6.86 -8.29 0.59
CA GLN A 65 7.97 -8.68 -0.29
C GLN A 65 7.56 -9.75 -1.31
N GLY A 66 6.78 -10.75 -0.88
CA GLY A 66 6.26 -11.80 -1.74
C GLY A 66 5.34 -11.24 -2.83
N ASP A 67 4.43 -10.35 -2.46
CA ASP A 67 3.47 -9.73 -3.38
C ASP A 67 4.16 -8.83 -4.42
N ILE A 68 5.12 -8.00 -4.00
CA ILE A 68 5.92 -7.16 -4.91
C ILE A 68 6.73 -8.04 -5.86
N GLN A 69 7.40 -9.08 -5.35
CA GLN A 69 8.18 -10.00 -6.17
C GLN A 69 7.30 -10.72 -7.19
N ALA A 70 6.14 -11.24 -6.78
CA ALA A 70 5.20 -11.89 -7.66
C ALA A 70 4.64 -10.94 -8.74
N ALA A 71 4.31 -9.70 -8.36
CA ALA A 71 3.85 -8.68 -9.31
C ALA A 71 4.91 -8.34 -10.36
N VAL A 72 6.18 -8.22 -9.96
CA VAL A 72 7.31 -7.96 -10.87
C VAL A 72 7.55 -9.14 -11.81
N LEU A 73 7.57 -10.37 -11.28
CA LEU A 73 7.77 -11.56 -12.10
C LEU A 73 6.62 -11.79 -13.10
N SER A 74 5.38 -11.50 -12.69
CA SER A 74 4.22 -11.51 -13.60
C SER A 74 4.39 -10.46 -14.69
N ALA A 75 4.78 -9.22 -14.32
CA ALA A 75 4.99 -8.15 -15.29
C ALA A 75 6.11 -8.48 -16.29
N LEU A 76 7.20 -9.09 -15.85
CA LEU A 76 8.28 -9.57 -16.74
C LEU A 76 7.75 -10.62 -17.72
N SER A 77 7.03 -11.62 -17.21
CA SER A 77 6.45 -12.69 -18.03
C SER A 77 5.44 -12.17 -19.06
N GLU A 78 4.53 -11.27 -18.66
CA GLU A 78 3.52 -10.67 -19.54
C GLU A 78 4.14 -9.82 -20.67
N ASN A 79 5.30 -9.22 -20.41
CA ASN A 79 6.03 -8.41 -21.39
C ASN A 79 7.05 -9.21 -22.21
N ASN A 80 7.03 -10.56 -22.13
CA ASN A 80 7.96 -11.46 -22.82
C ASN A 80 9.44 -11.17 -22.49
N ILE A 81 9.72 -10.68 -21.28
CA ILE A 81 11.09 -10.48 -20.80
C ILE A 81 11.53 -11.76 -20.07
N PRO A 82 12.69 -12.35 -20.40
CA PRO A 82 13.16 -13.56 -19.73
C PRO A 82 13.26 -13.38 -18.21
N THR A 83 12.65 -14.31 -17.47
CA THR A 83 12.69 -14.35 -16.00
C THR A 83 13.78 -15.27 -15.45
N GLN A 84 14.51 -15.97 -16.33
CA GLN A 84 15.60 -16.86 -15.94
C GLN A 84 16.76 -16.05 -15.35
N SER A 85 17.26 -16.47 -14.18
CA SER A 85 18.31 -15.77 -13.43
C SER A 85 17.95 -14.35 -12.98
N VAL A 86 16.67 -13.98 -12.99
CA VAL A 86 16.21 -12.70 -12.46
C VAL A 86 16.03 -12.79 -10.95
N ARG A 87 16.59 -11.84 -10.23
CA ARG A 87 16.38 -11.67 -8.79
C ARG A 87 15.69 -10.34 -8.54
N VAL A 88 14.60 -10.36 -7.76
CA VAL A 88 13.86 -9.15 -7.39
C VAL A 88 14.13 -8.86 -5.92
N VAL A 89 14.59 -7.65 -5.62
CA VAL A 89 14.70 -7.14 -4.25
C VAL A 89 13.57 -6.16 -4.02
N ALA A 90 12.55 -6.60 -3.29
CA ALA A 90 11.44 -5.75 -2.88
C ALA A 90 11.84 -4.89 -1.67
N GLY A 91 11.58 -3.59 -1.74
CA GLY A 91 11.77 -2.64 -0.65
C GLY A 91 10.45 -2.08 -0.19
N TYR A 92 10.09 -2.36 1.06
CA TYR A 92 8.92 -1.82 1.73
C TYR A 92 9.11 -2.00 3.23
N THR A 93 8.64 -1.06 4.05
CA THR A 93 8.65 -1.16 5.51
C THR A 93 7.21 -1.13 6.00
N PRO A 94 6.69 -2.23 6.59
CA PRO A 94 5.35 -2.27 7.16
C PRO A 94 5.17 -1.22 8.23
N GLN A 95 4.02 -0.54 8.17
CA GLN A 95 3.58 0.40 9.17
C GLN A 95 2.65 -0.28 10.19
N GLU A 96 2.75 0.15 11.44
CA GLU A 96 1.79 -0.19 12.48
C GLU A 96 0.53 0.66 12.28
N VAL A 97 -0.55 0.06 11.79
CA VAL A 97 -1.83 0.74 11.62
C VAL A 97 -2.96 -0.18 12.05
N SER A 98 -3.72 0.27 13.03
CA SER A 98 -4.86 -0.47 13.55
C SER A 98 -6.17 0.08 13.00
N ASN A 99 -7.19 -0.77 12.96
CA ASN A 99 -8.57 -0.28 12.83
C ASN A 99 -9.03 0.32 14.18
N CYS A 100 -10.14 1.06 14.19
CA CYS A 100 -10.75 1.47 15.45
C CYS A 100 -11.26 0.26 16.26
N ILE A 101 -11.53 0.45 17.56
CA ILE A 101 -11.94 -0.63 18.47
C ILE A 101 -13.36 -1.07 18.15
N THR A 102 -13.52 -2.32 17.69
CA THR A 102 -14.81 -2.91 17.33
C THR A 102 -15.31 -3.93 18.33
N ILE A 103 -14.47 -4.36 19.28
CA ILE A 103 -14.81 -5.30 20.35
C ILE A 103 -14.40 -4.69 21.70
N ALA A 104 -15.35 -4.61 22.63
CA ALA A 104 -15.04 -4.28 24.02
C ALA A 104 -14.34 -5.48 24.67
N ALA A 105 -13.13 -5.31 25.18
CA ALA A 105 -12.37 -6.42 25.74
C ALA A 105 -13.04 -6.92 27.03
N THR A 106 -13.58 -8.14 27.00
CA THR A 106 -14.17 -8.82 28.16
C THR A 106 -13.10 -9.58 28.93
N GLY A 107 -12.53 -8.98 29.98
CA GLY A 107 -11.63 -9.68 30.90
C GLY A 107 -10.28 -8.99 31.14
N ALA A 108 -9.79 -9.11 32.37
CA ALA A 108 -8.81 -8.26 33.03
C ALA A 108 -7.41 -8.22 32.39
N GLY A 109 -7.16 -7.17 31.62
CA GLY A 109 -5.86 -6.52 31.56
C GLY A 109 -6.09 -5.04 31.90
N THR A 110 -5.42 -4.51 32.93
CA THR A 110 -5.58 -3.12 33.39
C THR A 110 -5.21 -2.05 32.36
N ASN A 111 -4.73 -2.45 31.17
CA ASN A 111 -4.21 -1.56 30.13
C ASN A 111 -4.82 -1.81 28.73
N ILE A 112 -5.90 -2.59 28.59
CA ILE A 112 -6.55 -2.78 27.27
C ILE A 112 -7.62 -1.69 27.07
N PRO A 113 -7.50 -0.82 26.05
CA PRO A 113 -8.48 0.21 25.80
C PRO A 113 -9.86 -0.38 25.46
N GLN A 114 -10.91 0.22 26.02
CA GLN A 114 -12.31 -0.19 25.81
C GLN A 114 -13.02 0.63 24.73
N GLN A 115 -12.36 1.66 24.21
CA GLN A 115 -12.82 2.56 23.17
C GLN A 115 -11.61 3.18 22.47
N THR A 116 -11.75 3.60 21.21
CA THR A 116 -10.67 4.33 20.55
C THR A 116 -10.55 5.70 21.20
N ALA A 117 -9.39 5.98 21.80
CA ALA A 117 -9.18 7.23 22.52
C ALA A 117 -9.17 8.43 21.57
N ALA A 118 -9.55 9.60 22.12
CA ALA A 118 -9.39 10.86 21.41
C ALA A 118 -7.91 11.05 21.03
N ASN A 119 -7.67 11.68 19.88
CA ASN A 119 -6.34 11.96 19.35
C ASN A 119 -5.44 10.74 19.12
N THR A 120 -6.02 9.53 19.07
CA THR A 120 -5.31 8.30 18.68
C THR A 120 -5.64 7.97 17.25
N GLU A 121 -4.61 7.86 16.42
CA GLU A 121 -4.76 7.63 14.99
C GLU A 121 -5.13 6.17 14.68
N PHE A 122 -6.03 5.96 13.73
CA PHE A 122 -6.37 4.63 13.20
C PHE A 122 -6.56 4.69 11.68
N GLY A 123 -6.41 3.54 11.02
CA GLY A 123 -6.52 3.43 9.58
C GLY A 123 -7.97 3.47 9.08
N TYR A 124 -8.15 4.04 7.91
CA TYR A 124 -9.38 3.94 7.15
C TYR A 124 -9.12 3.13 5.88
N GLU A 125 -9.79 1.98 5.78
CA GLU A 125 -9.64 1.05 4.66
C GLU A 125 -10.71 1.31 3.59
N GLU A 126 -10.24 1.46 2.35
CA GLU A 126 -11.05 1.55 1.14
C GLU A 126 -10.55 0.55 0.10
N SER A 127 -11.40 -0.41 -0.27
CA SER A 127 -11.11 -1.44 -1.28
C SER A 127 -9.79 -2.21 -1.01
N GLY A 128 -9.53 -2.61 0.22
CA GLY A 128 -8.33 -3.36 0.61
C GLY A 128 -7.11 -2.49 0.96
N ALA A 129 -7.14 -1.19 0.65
CA ALA A 129 -6.04 -0.25 0.92
C ALA A 129 -6.31 0.65 2.11
N ILE A 130 -5.30 0.90 2.94
CA ILE A 130 -5.36 1.90 4.01
C ILE A 130 -5.06 3.27 3.40
N THR A 131 -6.09 3.98 2.95
CA THR A 131 -5.93 5.24 2.19
C THR A 131 -5.77 6.46 3.06
N GLN A 132 -6.35 6.43 4.25
CA GLN A 132 -6.31 7.55 5.17
C GLN A 132 -6.00 7.06 6.58
N LEU A 133 -5.45 7.98 7.35
CA LEU A 133 -5.30 7.86 8.78
C LEU A 133 -6.20 8.91 9.44
N ILE A 134 -7.09 8.45 10.30
CA ILE A 134 -8.12 9.25 10.97
C ILE A 134 -7.66 9.50 12.41
N THR A 135 -7.74 10.75 12.83
CA THR A 135 -7.52 11.17 14.22
C THR A 135 -8.80 11.82 14.76
N PRO A 136 -9.53 11.16 15.67
CA PRO A 136 -10.79 11.69 16.18
C PRO A 136 -10.56 12.72 17.29
N THR A 137 -11.41 13.75 17.36
CA THR A 137 -11.28 14.79 18.39
C THR A 137 -11.83 14.36 19.74
N ALA A 138 -12.66 13.31 19.77
CA ALA A 138 -13.27 12.73 20.96
C ALA A 138 -13.10 11.20 20.94
N ALA A 139 -13.29 10.54 22.08
CA ALA A 139 -13.25 9.08 22.14
C ALA A 139 -14.40 8.47 21.32
N ILE A 140 -14.10 7.42 20.56
CA ILE A 140 -15.08 6.71 19.74
C ILE A 140 -15.46 5.42 20.46
N ALA A 141 -16.74 5.31 20.84
CA ALA A 141 -17.31 4.10 21.41
C ALA A 141 -17.27 2.93 20.42
N VAL A 142 -17.19 1.71 20.94
CA VAL A 142 -17.09 0.47 20.15
C VAL A 142 -18.20 0.33 19.10
N THR A 143 -19.43 0.66 19.49
CA THR A 143 -20.61 0.61 18.60
C THR A 143 -20.51 1.63 17.46
N ALA A 144 -20.00 2.83 17.75
CA ALA A 144 -19.82 3.88 16.75
C ALA A 144 -18.71 3.52 15.76
N CYS A 145 -17.61 2.94 16.24
CA CYS A 145 -16.54 2.41 15.40
C CYS A 145 -17.06 1.29 14.45
N ALA A 146 -17.81 0.33 14.97
CA ALA A 146 -18.40 -0.75 14.17
C ALA A 146 -19.35 -0.23 13.07
N GLN A 147 -20.02 0.89 13.32
CA GLN A 147 -20.89 1.57 12.34
C GLN A 147 -20.13 2.54 11.43
N ARG A 148 -18.81 2.66 11.57
CA ARG A 148 -17.97 3.68 10.90
C ARG A 148 -18.45 5.12 11.12
N ASN A 149 -19.00 5.41 12.29
CA ASN A 149 -19.41 6.74 12.71
C ASN A 149 -18.36 7.33 13.67
N TYR A 150 -17.50 8.21 13.16
CA TYR A 150 -16.34 8.72 13.89
C TYR A 150 -16.55 10.12 14.50
N GLY A 151 -17.73 10.72 14.33
CA GLY A 151 -17.99 12.09 14.78
C GLY A 151 -17.11 13.11 14.07
N THR A 152 -16.55 14.06 14.83
CA THR A 152 -15.57 15.03 14.32
C THR A 152 -14.17 14.45 14.35
N TYR A 153 -13.46 14.52 13.22
CA TYR A 153 -12.11 14.01 13.08
C TYR A 153 -11.30 14.83 12.07
N THR A 154 -9.98 14.72 12.17
CA THR A 154 -9.06 15.13 11.11
C THR A 154 -8.56 13.88 10.39
N SER A 155 -8.32 13.98 9.08
CA SER A 155 -7.71 12.90 8.31
C SER A 155 -6.50 13.37 7.52
N ARG A 156 -5.57 12.45 7.30
CA ARG A 156 -4.46 12.63 6.37
C ARG A 156 -4.35 11.44 5.44
N VAL A 157 -3.85 11.65 4.22
CA VAL A 157 -3.61 10.57 3.27
C VAL A 157 -2.44 9.72 3.78
N ASN A 158 -2.62 8.41 3.77
CA ASN A 158 -1.56 7.46 4.10
C ASN A 158 -0.70 7.22 2.86
N ILE A 159 0.48 7.84 2.83
CA ILE A 159 1.42 7.72 1.71
C ILE A 159 2.72 7.10 2.24
N VAL A 160 3.08 5.95 1.69
CA VAL A 160 4.33 5.24 1.97
C VAL A 160 5.08 4.97 0.66
N GLN A 161 6.37 4.71 0.80
CA GLN A 161 7.23 4.38 -0.34
C GLN A 161 7.35 2.86 -0.50
N GLY A 162 7.29 2.41 -1.74
CA GLY A 162 7.66 1.06 -2.16
C GLY A 162 8.74 1.12 -3.24
N SER A 163 9.54 0.07 -3.32
CA SER A 163 10.55 -0.08 -4.35
C SER A 163 10.73 -1.53 -4.79
N ALA A 164 11.23 -1.72 -5.99
CA ALA A 164 11.70 -3.01 -6.49
C ALA A 164 12.97 -2.81 -7.30
N GLN A 165 14.03 -3.53 -6.95
CA GLN A 165 15.24 -3.63 -7.77
C GLN A 165 15.19 -4.96 -8.52
N ILE A 166 15.32 -4.90 -9.84
CA ILE A 166 15.29 -6.08 -10.70
C ILE A 166 16.71 -6.36 -11.15
N GLU A 167 17.32 -7.42 -10.65
CA GLU A 167 18.68 -7.83 -10.99
C GLU A 167 18.65 -8.94 -12.05
N GLY A 168 19.62 -8.94 -12.96
CA GLY A 168 19.77 -9.97 -13.99
C GLY A 168 19.08 -9.64 -15.32
N ILE A 169 18.60 -8.42 -15.52
CA ILE A 169 17.98 -7.99 -16.78
C ILE A 169 18.68 -6.79 -17.41
N THR A 170 18.62 -6.73 -18.74
CA THR A 170 18.97 -5.54 -19.52
C THR A 170 17.86 -5.30 -20.53
N VAL A 171 17.24 -4.12 -20.44
CA VAL A 171 16.03 -3.77 -21.21
C VAL A 171 16.12 -2.37 -21.78
N SER A 172 15.42 -2.12 -22.88
CA SER A 172 15.22 -0.76 -23.40
C SER A 172 14.26 0.03 -22.54
N GLY A 173 14.32 1.37 -22.59
CA GLY A 173 13.38 2.24 -21.88
C GLY A 173 11.93 2.01 -22.31
N TYR A 174 11.69 1.65 -23.57
CA TYR A 174 10.38 1.22 -24.04
C TYR A 174 9.86 -0.01 -23.28
N GLN A 175 10.68 -1.05 -23.16
CA GLN A 175 10.32 -2.28 -22.42
C GLN A 175 10.15 -2.00 -20.93
N LEU A 176 10.99 -1.15 -20.35
CA LEU A 176 10.90 -0.78 -18.94
C LEU A 176 9.60 -0.01 -18.64
N ARG A 177 9.19 0.90 -19.53
CA ARG A 177 7.91 1.61 -19.41
C ARG A 177 6.71 0.65 -19.47
N LEU A 178 6.74 -0.31 -20.38
CA LEU A 178 5.69 -1.34 -20.46
C LEU A 178 5.65 -2.20 -19.19
N LEU A 179 6.81 -2.64 -18.72
CA LEU A 179 6.94 -3.39 -17.47
C LEU A 179 6.37 -2.62 -16.28
N VAL A 180 6.68 -1.34 -16.17
CA VAL A 180 6.20 -0.47 -15.10
C VAL A 180 4.68 -0.30 -15.16
N ALA A 181 4.11 -0.14 -16.34
CA ALA A 181 2.66 -0.06 -16.52
C ALA A 181 1.96 -1.37 -16.09
N THR A 182 2.50 -2.52 -16.49
CA THR A 182 1.99 -3.84 -16.08
C THR A 182 2.15 -4.07 -14.58
N LEU A 183 3.30 -3.72 -14.00
CA LEU A 183 3.56 -3.80 -12.56
C LEU A 183 2.55 -2.96 -11.78
N GLN A 184 2.31 -1.73 -12.20
CA GLN A 184 1.32 -0.85 -11.58
C GLN A 184 -0.08 -1.46 -11.61
N SER A 185 -0.47 -2.04 -12.75
CA SER A 185 -1.74 -2.75 -12.90
C SER A 185 -1.84 -3.95 -11.95
N ASN A 186 -0.81 -4.80 -11.92
CA ASN A 186 -0.79 -6.00 -11.09
C ASN A 186 -0.84 -5.66 -9.60
N LEU A 187 -0.07 -4.68 -9.15
CA LEU A 187 -0.10 -4.21 -7.76
C LEU A 187 -1.47 -3.61 -7.38
N ASN A 188 -2.11 -2.86 -8.27
CA ASN A 188 -3.40 -2.25 -8.00
C ASN A 188 -4.54 -3.28 -7.93
N PHE A 189 -4.63 -4.18 -8.93
CA PHE A 189 -5.77 -5.09 -9.05
C PHE A 189 -5.63 -6.38 -8.24
N ASN A 190 -4.42 -6.95 -8.16
CA ASN A 190 -4.23 -8.23 -7.48
C ASN A 190 -3.86 -8.06 -6.00
N TYR A 191 -3.22 -6.94 -5.65
CA TYR A 191 -2.68 -6.70 -4.31
C TYR A 191 -3.24 -5.43 -3.66
N HIS A 192 -4.26 -4.81 -4.24
CA HIS A 192 -4.99 -3.67 -3.67
C HIS A 192 -4.11 -2.45 -3.34
N VAL A 193 -2.97 -2.28 -4.03
CA VAL A 193 -2.09 -1.12 -3.85
C VAL A 193 -2.71 0.10 -4.54
N ARG A 194 -2.92 1.19 -3.80
CA ARG A 194 -3.41 2.45 -4.39
C ARG A 194 -2.27 3.43 -4.61
N PHE A 195 -1.91 3.67 -5.86
CA PHE A 195 -0.82 4.58 -6.22
C PHE A 195 -1.20 6.05 -6.00
N GLN A 196 -0.29 6.80 -5.40
CA GLN A 196 -0.41 8.23 -5.12
C GLN A 196 0.42 9.08 -6.10
N SER A 197 1.50 8.49 -6.63
CA SER A 197 2.32 9.06 -7.69
C SER A 197 2.54 8.02 -8.79
N PRO A 198 2.85 8.47 -10.02
CA PRO A 198 3.41 7.59 -11.03
C PRO A 198 4.65 6.87 -10.51
N ILE A 199 4.85 5.64 -10.98
CA ILE A 199 6.08 4.89 -10.73
C ILE A 199 7.24 5.56 -11.46
N THR A 200 8.39 5.68 -10.79
CA THR A 200 9.63 6.18 -11.37
C THR A 200 10.67 5.08 -11.43
N TYR A 201 11.59 5.16 -12.39
CA TYR A 201 12.63 4.16 -12.58
C TYR A 201 13.95 4.82 -13.02
N ASN A 202 15.07 4.14 -12.75
CA ASN A 202 16.41 4.58 -13.14
C ASN A 202 17.33 3.43 -13.58
#